data_AF-A0A0V9UQG7-F1
#
_entry.id   AF-A0A0V9UQG7-F1
#
_cell.length_a   1.000
_cell.length_b   1.000
_cell.length_c   1.000
_cell.angle_alpha   90.00
_cell.angle_beta   90.00
_cell.angle_gamma   90.00
#
_symmetry.space_group_name_H-M   'P 1'
#
loop_
_entity.id
_entity.type
_entity.pdbx_description
1 polymer ?
#
loop_
_entity_poly.entity_id
_entity_poly.type
_entity_poly.pdbx_seq_one_letter_code
_entity_poly.pdbx_strand_id
1 'polypeptide(L)'
;MFWTSCLIYLAAGLWLALDVQYYQGDSLSRVSAARTVLLSRDPHLAAIGFVFTPLTALVQVPLAGLSEWFPGLTAYSVTAVLMSAPFMAGAAVQIHKIACDRGCAPWFVWTVTAVFALNPMIVYYGANGMSEAPFLFALCWAARRLIRWCSTDDIHDLALAGIALAVAYLARYDALAVGAAVTVFVALLVRYRSRRYAPGSGWHPALMDAILVAAPLALAFVAFVATSWLVTGEALAQFTSTYGNAAILEQSGGGSSGGLEAIAFSISEIVVLGPALPLLIPIVAALAWRRRDLEPLVPFVVFGAVLGFAALSYARGMTFPFLRFYICAIPLLAVWVVQLAPRRGRFAARRPGPHTVPRAEDNSGAAPLGAVLLVCSLPVTFVAMLSPTLSQEQHALRTVLFPDDGDPSDVREQQRRVITAFSTERRIADYLDAMDLPPGSVLMDTVYGFAIFSATERPDTFVIPSDGDFTTLLNRPAEFGIEYILAVPNEGRGVSDAVNRRYPTIYETGSDIAVLELEIPNDGADQPDWRLFRVLDRASP
;
A
#
# COMPACT_ATOMS: atom_id res chain seq x y z
N MET A 1 2.20 -9.53 22.36
CA MET A 1 2.85 -8.72 21.30
C MET A 1 2.04 -8.75 20.01
N PHE A 2 2.07 -9.82 19.20
CA PHE A 2 1.27 -9.87 17.95
C PHE A 2 -0.21 -9.53 18.18
N TRP A 3 -0.88 -10.28 19.05
CA TRP A 3 -2.29 -10.06 19.38
C TRP A 3 -2.57 -8.68 19.97
N THR A 4 -1.65 -8.18 20.81
CA THR A 4 -1.76 -6.84 21.41
C THR A 4 -1.70 -5.74 20.35
N SER A 5 -0.70 -5.78 19.46
CA SER A 5 -0.57 -4.82 18.35
C SER A 5 -1.74 -4.94 17.38
N CYS A 6 -2.13 -6.17 17.03
CA CYS A 6 -3.27 -6.43 16.16
C CYS A 6 -4.56 -5.83 16.75
N LEU A 7 -4.82 -6.05 18.04
CA LEU A 7 -5.98 -5.48 18.73
C LEU A 7 -5.97 -3.95 18.71
N ILE A 8 -4.82 -3.31 18.93
CA ILE A 8 -4.69 -1.85 18.87
C ILE A 8 -5.04 -1.34 17.46
N TYR A 9 -4.50 -1.97 16.42
CA TYR A 9 -4.74 -1.56 15.03
C TYR A 9 -6.19 -1.84 14.60
N LEU A 10 -6.77 -2.96 15.02
CA LEU A 10 -8.18 -3.27 14.81
C LEU A 10 -9.09 -2.26 15.51
N ALA A 11 -8.82 -1.94 16.78
CA ALA A 11 -9.61 -0.97 17.52
C ALA A 11 -9.55 0.43 16.88
N ALA A 12 -8.35 0.87 16.49
CA ALA A 12 -8.17 2.14 15.78
C ALA A 12 -8.88 2.13 14.42
N GLY A 13 -8.79 1.02 13.67
CA GLY A 13 -9.38 0.92 12.33
C GLY A 13 -10.89 0.81 12.34
N LEU A 14 -11.47 0.06 13.29
CA LEU A 14 -12.91 0.00 13.49
C LEU A 14 -13.48 1.34 13.95
N TRP A 15 -12.77 2.06 14.82
CA TRP A 15 -13.15 3.42 15.20
C TRP A 15 -13.11 4.39 14.00
N LEU A 16 -12.03 4.37 13.20
CA LEU A 16 -11.92 5.20 12.00
C LEU A 16 -12.99 4.86 10.95
N ALA A 17 -13.30 3.58 10.77
CA ALA A 17 -14.25 3.10 9.78
C ALA A 17 -15.72 3.33 10.20
N LEU A 18 -16.08 2.99 11.44
CA LEU A 18 -17.48 2.97 11.87
C LEU A 18 -17.94 4.31 12.46
N ASP A 19 -17.13 4.92 13.33
CA ASP A 19 -17.52 6.16 14.03
C ASP A 19 -17.13 7.39 13.21
N VAL A 20 -15.88 7.44 12.74
CA VAL A 20 -15.35 8.61 12.00
C VAL A 20 -15.74 8.54 10.52
N GLN A 21 -15.93 7.34 9.98
CA GLN A 21 -16.20 7.08 8.56
C GLN A 21 -15.14 7.65 7.62
N TYR A 22 -13.87 7.57 8.03
CA TYR A 22 -12.74 8.05 7.25
C TYR A 22 -12.07 6.89 6.51
N TYR A 23 -12.03 6.99 5.17
CA TYR A 23 -11.52 5.93 4.30
C TYR A 23 -10.47 6.43 3.32
N GLN A 24 -9.51 5.56 2.99
CA GLN A 24 -8.58 5.80 1.90
C GLN A 24 -9.16 5.27 0.58
N GLY A 25 -9.19 6.10 -0.47
CA GLY A 25 -9.74 5.70 -1.78
C GLY A 25 -9.10 4.45 -2.37
N ASP A 26 -7.77 4.33 -2.30
CA ASP A 26 -7.03 3.13 -2.75
C ASP A 26 -7.37 1.87 -1.94
N SER A 27 -7.76 2.03 -0.68
CA SER A 27 -8.17 0.92 0.18
C SER A 27 -9.59 0.48 -0.18
N LEU A 28 -10.51 1.44 -0.28
CA LEU A 28 -11.91 1.20 -0.64
C LEU A 28 -12.06 0.64 -2.06
N SER A 29 -11.25 1.06 -3.04
CA SER A 29 -11.26 0.46 -4.38
C SER A 29 -10.82 -1.01 -4.38
N ARG A 30 -9.92 -1.41 -3.47
CA ARG A 30 -9.55 -2.83 -3.28
C ARG A 30 -10.63 -3.64 -2.57
N VAL A 31 -11.39 -3.00 -1.67
CA VAL A 31 -12.61 -3.59 -1.09
C VAL A 31 -13.62 -3.86 -2.19
N SER A 32 -13.89 -2.88 -3.05
CA SER A 32 -14.74 -3.01 -4.24
C SER A 32 -14.26 -4.17 -5.11
N ALA A 33 -12.98 -4.21 -5.46
CA ALA A 33 -12.41 -5.27 -6.30
C ALA A 33 -12.55 -6.67 -5.68
N ALA A 34 -12.31 -6.80 -4.38
CA ALA A 34 -12.51 -8.07 -3.67
C ALA A 34 -13.99 -8.50 -3.65
N ARG A 35 -14.91 -7.54 -3.53
CA ARG A 35 -16.36 -7.76 -3.59
C ARG A 35 -16.81 -8.19 -4.98
N THR A 36 -16.31 -7.54 -6.02
CA THR A 36 -16.64 -7.83 -7.42
C THR A 36 -16.37 -9.29 -7.78
N VAL A 37 -15.30 -9.89 -7.25
CA VAL A 37 -14.95 -11.30 -7.52
C VAL A 37 -16.06 -12.29 -7.15
N LEU A 38 -16.84 -12.00 -6.10
CA LEU A 38 -17.80 -12.94 -5.54
C LEU A 38 -19.26 -12.50 -5.69
N LEU A 39 -19.52 -11.20 -5.63
CA LEU A 39 -20.86 -10.64 -5.42
C LEU A 39 -21.29 -9.65 -6.52
N SER A 40 -20.51 -9.44 -7.59
CA SER A 40 -21.01 -8.66 -8.73
C SER A 40 -22.11 -9.41 -9.49
N ARG A 41 -22.72 -8.74 -10.48
CA ARG A 41 -23.65 -9.36 -11.42
C ARG A 41 -22.99 -10.49 -12.24
N ASP A 42 -21.70 -10.37 -12.53
CA ASP A 42 -20.89 -11.38 -13.24
C ASP A 42 -19.67 -11.82 -12.41
N PRO A 43 -19.82 -12.69 -11.38
CA PRO A 43 -18.73 -13.08 -10.49
C PRO A 43 -17.67 -13.94 -11.16
N HIS A 44 -16.43 -13.46 -11.20
CA HIS A 44 -15.28 -14.23 -11.66
C HIS A 44 -13.96 -13.68 -11.09
N LEU A 45 -12.94 -14.54 -10.96
CA LEU A 45 -11.67 -14.15 -10.33
C LEU A 45 -10.93 -13.05 -11.10
N ALA A 46 -11.08 -13.00 -12.41
CA ALA A 46 -10.45 -11.97 -13.24
C ALA A 46 -11.00 -10.55 -12.97
N ALA A 47 -12.18 -10.45 -12.33
CA ALA A 47 -12.79 -9.18 -11.94
C ALA A 47 -12.08 -8.47 -10.77
N ILE A 48 -11.08 -9.11 -10.14
CA ILE A 48 -10.26 -8.51 -9.08
C ILE A 48 -9.45 -7.29 -9.54
N GLY A 49 -9.31 -7.10 -10.86
CA GLY A 49 -8.55 -6.00 -11.46
C GLY A 49 -7.04 -6.23 -11.45
N PHE A 50 -6.35 -5.58 -12.40
CA PHE A 50 -4.91 -5.73 -12.63
C PHE A 50 -4.14 -4.40 -12.58
N VAL A 51 -4.81 -3.32 -12.18
CA VAL A 51 -4.17 -2.01 -11.93
C VAL A 51 -3.31 -2.07 -10.68
N PHE A 52 -3.82 -2.70 -9.62
CA PHE A 52 -3.08 -2.94 -8.38
C PHE A 52 -2.53 -4.37 -8.31
N THR A 53 -1.45 -4.52 -7.56
CA THR A 53 -0.96 -5.86 -7.19
C THR A 53 -1.95 -6.57 -6.26
N PRO A 54 -2.07 -7.90 -6.35
CA PRO A 54 -3.32 -8.56 -6.00
C PRO A 54 -3.44 -8.95 -4.52
N LEU A 55 -2.35 -8.93 -3.74
CA LEU A 55 -2.34 -9.50 -2.39
C LEU A 55 -3.39 -8.86 -1.47
N THR A 56 -3.50 -7.54 -1.52
CA THR A 56 -4.40 -6.78 -0.65
C THR A 56 -5.87 -7.09 -0.92
N ALA A 57 -6.25 -7.28 -2.18
CA ALA A 57 -7.61 -7.69 -2.55
C ALA A 57 -7.83 -9.20 -2.31
N LEU A 58 -6.88 -10.06 -2.69
CA LEU A 58 -6.99 -11.51 -2.54
C LEU A 58 -7.19 -11.95 -1.08
N VAL A 59 -6.49 -11.32 -0.13
CA VAL A 59 -6.66 -11.61 1.30
C VAL A 59 -8.05 -11.20 1.81
N GLN A 60 -8.67 -10.21 1.17
CA GLN A 60 -10.02 -9.74 1.51
C GLN A 60 -11.13 -10.58 0.89
N VAL A 61 -10.90 -11.30 -0.22
CA VAL A 61 -11.94 -12.08 -0.93
C VAL A 61 -12.76 -12.99 0.01
N PRO A 62 -12.16 -13.80 0.91
CA PRO A 62 -12.95 -14.62 1.83
C PRO A 62 -13.82 -13.80 2.79
N LEU A 63 -13.34 -12.63 3.21
CA LEU A 63 -14.09 -11.72 4.09
C LEU A 63 -15.17 -10.95 3.34
N ALA A 64 -14.92 -10.60 2.08
CA ALA A 64 -15.90 -9.98 1.19
C ALA A 64 -17.07 -10.95 0.91
N GLY A 65 -16.81 -12.26 0.81
CA GLY A 65 -17.89 -13.25 0.72
C GLY A 65 -18.82 -13.26 1.93
N LEU A 66 -18.35 -12.89 3.13
CA LEU A 66 -19.19 -12.76 4.33
C LEU A 66 -20.09 -11.52 4.29
N SER A 67 -19.86 -10.58 3.35
CA SER A 67 -20.67 -9.36 3.24
C SER A 67 -22.09 -9.61 2.75
N GLU A 68 -22.39 -10.79 2.18
CA GLU A 68 -23.76 -11.20 1.88
C GLU A 68 -24.63 -11.25 3.14
N TRP A 69 -24.08 -11.71 4.26
CA TRP A 69 -24.77 -11.73 5.56
C TRP A 69 -24.54 -10.47 6.38
N PHE A 70 -23.40 -9.81 6.19
CA PHE A 70 -23.00 -8.61 6.92
C PHE A 70 -22.54 -7.51 5.95
N PRO A 71 -23.46 -6.81 5.27
CA PRO A 71 -23.11 -5.80 4.25
C PRO A 71 -22.17 -4.71 4.76
N GLY A 72 -22.25 -4.40 6.06
CA GLY A 72 -21.35 -3.47 6.74
C GLY A 72 -19.86 -3.82 6.63
N LEU A 73 -19.50 -5.08 6.32
CA LEU A 73 -18.12 -5.49 6.13
C LEU A 73 -17.45 -4.77 4.96
N THR A 74 -18.15 -4.62 3.83
CA THR A 74 -17.66 -3.90 2.65
C THR A 74 -18.07 -2.43 2.69
N ALA A 75 -19.30 -2.13 3.12
CA ALA A 75 -19.82 -0.76 3.13
C ALA A 75 -19.01 0.20 4.01
N TYR A 76 -18.48 -0.30 5.13
CA TYR A 76 -17.61 0.46 6.03
C TYR A 76 -16.14 0.02 5.93
N SER A 77 -15.70 -0.60 4.83
CA SER A 77 -14.29 -1.03 4.62
C SER A 77 -13.66 -1.89 5.73
N VAL A 78 -14.48 -2.61 6.52
CA VAL A 78 -13.99 -3.42 7.65
C VAL A 78 -13.10 -4.56 7.15
N THR A 79 -13.36 -5.12 5.97
CA THR A 79 -12.49 -6.13 5.35
C THR A 79 -11.06 -5.65 5.18
N ALA A 80 -10.87 -4.36 4.87
CA ALA A 80 -9.57 -3.75 4.67
C ALA A 80 -8.81 -3.59 6.00
N VAL A 81 -9.53 -3.20 7.06
CA VAL A 81 -8.98 -3.15 8.44
C VAL A 81 -8.52 -4.55 8.89
N LEU A 82 -9.36 -5.57 8.67
CA LEU A 82 -9.06 -6.97 9.01
C LEU A 82 -7.86 -7.53 8.22
N MET A 83 -7.59 -7.00 7.02
CA MET A 83 -6.40 -7.34 6.25
C MET A 83 -5.14 -6.64 6.79
N SER A 84 -5.18 -5.32 6.94
CA SER A 84 -3.98 -4.52 7.28
C SER A 84 -3.48 -4.74 8.71
N ALA A 85 -4.38 -4.85 9.70
CA ALA A 85 -4.01 -4.99 11.12
C ALA A 85 -3.11 -6.21 11.43
N PRO A 86 -3.42 -7.45 11.00
CA PRO A 86 -2.55 -8.60 11.27
C PRO A 86 -1.20 -8.50 10.53
N PHE A 87 -1.15 -7.95 9.32
CA PHE A 87 0.12 -7.73 8.63
C PHE A 87 1.01 -6.74 9.38
N MET A 88 0.47 -5.58 9.78
CA MET A 88 1.23 -4.58 10.52
C MET A 88 1.68 -5.11 11.90
N ALA A 89 0.84 -5.89 12.57
CA ALA A 89 1.23 -6.58 13.80
C ALA A 89 2.37 -7.59 13.55
N GLY A 90 2.33 -8.28 12.41
CA GLY A 90 3.42 -9.12 11.93
C GLY A 90 4.72 -8.32 11.74
N ALA A 91 4.66 -7.11 11.18
CA ALA A 91 5.83 -6.25 11.00
C ALA A 91 6.48 -5.91 12.35
N ALA A 92 5.68 -5.55 13.35
CA ALA A 92 6.15 -5.32 14.71
C ALA A 92 6.82 -6.58 15.32
N VAL A 93 6.31 -7.78 14.99
CA VAL A 93 6.94 -9.05 15.44
C VAL A 93 8.30 -9.22 14.79
N GLN A 94 8.46 -8.86 13.52
CA GLN A 94 9.76 -8.94 12.86
C GLN A 94 10.77 -7.97 13.48
N ILE A 95 10.38 -6.72 13.77
CA ILE A 95 11.23 -5.76 14.49
C ILE A 95 11.65 -6.29 15.86
N HIS A 96 10.69 -6.82 16.63
CA HIS A 96 10.97 -7.46 17.92
C HIS A 96 11.99 -8.59 17.77
N LYS A 97 11.76 -9.48 16.80
CA LYS A 97 12.64 -10.62 16.57
C LYS A 97 14.01 -10.21 16.03
N ILE A 98 14.14 -9.12 15.27
CA ILE A 98 15.44 -8.57 14.86
C ILE A 98 16.23 -8.12 16.09
N ALA A 99 15.59 -7.44 17.05
CA ALA A 99 16.23 -7.04 18.31
C ALA A 99 16.62 -8.24 19.19
N CYS A 100 15.76 -9.26 19.29
CA CYS A 100 16.09 -10.51 19.98
C CYS A 100 17.24 -11.26 19.30
N ASP A 101 17.19 -11.37 17.97
CA ASP A 101 18.21 -12.01 17.12
C ASP A 101 19.57 -11.29 17.27
N ARG A 102 19.58 -9.98 17.52
CA ARG A 102 20.79 -9.22 17.85
C ARG A 102 21.37 -9.55 19.23
N GLY A 103 20.58 -10.13 20.13
CA GLY A 103 20.97 -10.40 21.51
C GLY A 103 20.85 -9.18 22.42
N CYS A 104 19.94 -8.25 22.08
CA CYS A 104 19.67 -7.06 22.87
C CYS A 104 19.08 -7.38 24.26
N ALA A 105 19.30 -6.48 25.21
CA ALA A 105 18.67 -6.57 26.52
C ALA A 105 17.13 -6.42 26.42
N PRO A 106 16.34 -7.09 27.28
CA PRO A 106 14.88 -7.08 27.19
C PRO A 106 14.25 -5.69 27.18
N TRP A 107 14.75 -4.75 28.00
CA TRP A 107 14.24 -3.38 28.02
C TRP A 107 14.34 -2.73 26.65
N PHE A 108 15.48 -2.89 25.96
CA PHE A 108 15.74 -2.26 24.67
C PHE A 108 14.93 -2.91 23.55
N VAL A 109 14.80 -4.25 23.58
CA VAL A 109 13.91 -4.98 22.67
C VAL A 109 12.49 -4.44 22.76
N TRP A 110 11.96 -4.31 23.98
CA TRP A 110 10.61 -3.81 24.21
C TRP A 110 10.47 -2.33 23.85
N THR A 111 11.46 -1.48 24.13
CA THR A 111 11.45 -0.07 23.72
C THR A 111 11.37 0.06 22.21
N VAL A 112 12.25 -0.58 21.45
CA VAL A 112 12.24 -0.49 19.97
C VAL A 112 10.93 -1.05 19.41
N THR A 113 10.46 -2.17 19.95
CA THR A 113 9.20 -2.80 19.52
C THR A 113 8.00 -1.88 19.78
N ALA A 114 7.90 -1.31 20.98
CA ALA A 114 6.80 -0.44 21.37
C ALA A 114 6.82 0.87 20.58
N VAL A 115 7.98 1.50 20.42
CA VAL A 115 8.09 2.75 19.66
C VAL A 115 7.77 2.53 18.18
N PHE A 116 8.20 1.41 17.57
CA PHE A 116 7.79 1.06 16.21
C PHE A 116 6.28 0.82 16.13
N ALA A 117 5.72 -0.02 16.99
CA ALA A 117 4.31 -0.41 16.94
C ALA A 117 3.34 0.73 17.28
N LEU A 118 3.75 1.68 18.12
CA LEU A 118 2.95 2.85 18.51
C LEU A 118 3.29 4.10 17.70
N ASN A 119 4.15 3.99 16.67
CA ASN A 119 4.40 5.11 15.78
C ASN A 119 3.08 5.51 15.08
N PRO A 120 2.70 6.80 15.06
CA PRO A 120 1.42 7.25 14.49
C PRO A 120 1.15 6.75 13.07
N MET A 121 2.17 6.76 12.21
CA MET A 121 2.05 6.26 10.83
C MET A 121 1.86 4.74 10.82
N ILE A 122 2.52 3.99 11.71
CA ILE A 122 2.36 2.54 11.82
C ILE A 122 0.97 2.16 12.33
N VAL A 123 0.45 2.89 13.32
CA VAL A 123 -0.92 2.70 13.82
C VAL A 123 -1.92 2.99 12.71
N TYR A 124 -1.79 4.14 12.03
CA TYR A 124 -2.71 4.54 10.97
C TYR A 124 -2.72 3.56 9.80
N TYR A 125 -1.55 3.18 9.29
CA TYR A 125 -1.43 2.23 8.18
C TYR A 125 -1.70 0.77 8.58
N GLY A 126 -1.66 0.45 9.87
CA GLY A 126 -2.20 -0.80 10.39
C GLY A 126 -3.73 -0.83 10.47
N ALA A 127 -4.38 0.33 10.35
CA ALA A 127 -5.79 0.52 10.64
C ALA A 127 -6.65 0.88 9.42
N ASN A 128 -6.06 1.14 8.24
CA ASN A 128 -6.76 1.75 7.10
C ASN A 128 -6.87 0.86 5.85
N GLY A 129 -6.31 -0.36 5.86
CA GLY A 129 -6.44 -1.31 4.74
C GLY A 129 -5.50 -1.08 3.55
N MET A 130 -4.56 -0.15 3.68
CA MET A 130 -3.62 0.15 2.62
C MET A 130 -2.50 -0.91 2.48
N SER A 131 -1.79 -0.88 1.34
CA SER A 131 -0.77 -1.89 1.00
C SER A 131 0.53 -1.77 1.81
N GLU A 132 0.72 -0.66 2.51
CA GLU A 132 1.87 -0.41 3.37
C GLU A 132 2.02 -1.49 4.46
N ALA A 133 0.92 -1.96 5.07
CA ALA A 133 0.98 -2.99 6.11
C ALA A 133 1.60 -4.33 5.63
N PRO A 134 1.05 -5.01 4.60
CA PRO A 134 1.66 -6.23 4.08
C PRO A 134 3.05 -6.00 3.51
N PHE A 135 3.30 -4.84 2.89
CA PHE A 135 4.61 -4.50 2.36
C PHE A 135 5.67 -4.36 3.45
N LEU A 136 5.40 -3.58 4.51
CA LEU A 136 6.32 -3.42 5.63
C LEU A 136 6.57 -4.73 6.36
N PHE A 137 5.55 -5.57 6.54
CA PHE A 137 5.72 -6.91 7.10
C PHE A 137 6.72 -7.74 6.29
N ALA A 138 6.51 -7.81 4.98
CA ALA A 138 7.31 -8.60 4.07
C ALA A 138 8.76 -8.08 4.01
N LEU A 139 8.97 -6.76 3.96
CA LEU A 139 10.31 -6.17 3.99
C LEU A 139 11.03 -6.39 5.34
N CYS A 140 10.34 -6.25 6.46
CA CYS A 140 10.94 -6.54 7.77
C CYS A 140 11.30 -8.03 7.91
N TRP A 141 10.45 -8.92 7.35
CA TRP A 141 10.75 -10.34 7.29
C TRP A 141 11.98 -10.63 6.42
N ALA A 142 12.06 -10.05 5.22
CA ALA A 142 13.22 -10.17 4.32
C ALA A 142 14.50 -9.64 4.99
N ALA A 143 14.45 -8.44 5.58
CA ALA A 143 15.58 -7.82 6.27
C ALA A 143 16.08 -8.71 7.42
N ARG A 144 15.17 -9.26 8.25
CA ARG A 144 15.54 -10.18 9.33
C ARG A 144 16.28 -11.41 8.80
N ARG A 145 15.78 -12.02 7.72
CA ARG A 145 16.38 -13.22 7.13
C ARG A 145 17.75 -12.94 6.54
N LEU A 146 17.89 -11.83 5.83
CA LEU A 146 19.17 -11.39 5.27
C LEU A 146 20.20 -11.04 6.36
N ILE A 147 19.78 -10.40 7.47
CA ILE A 147 20.66 -10.15 8.63
C ILE A 147 21.22 -11.47 9.19
N ARG A 148 20.37 -12.49 9.35
CA ARG A 148 20.80 -13.81 9.83
C ARG A 148 21.75 -14.48 8.84
N TRP A 149 21.39 -14.47 7.54
CA TRP A 149 22.20 -15.02 6.45
C TRP A 149 23.60 -14.38 6.37
N CYS A 150 23.73 -13.08 6.68
CA CYS A 150 25.04 -12.43 6.76
C CYS A 150 25.99 -13.08 7.79
N SER A 151 25.50 -13.83 8.77
CA SER A 151 26.36 -14.57 9.70
C SER A 151 26.37 -16.08 9.45
N THR A 152 25.19 -16.66 9.17
CA THR A 152 25.01 -18.12 9.06
C THR A 152 25.34 -18.70 7.70
N ASP A 153 25.27 -17.88 6.65
CA ASP A 153 25.37 -18.33 5.25
C ASP A 153 24.33 -19.42 4.92
N ASP A 154 23.22 -19.47 5.66
CA ASP A 154 22.19 -20.53 5.54
C ASP A 154 21.26 -20.27 4.35
N ILE A 155 21.23 -21.23 3.41
CA ILE A 155 20.37 -21.19 2.22
C ILE A 155 18.88 -21.02 2.55
N HIS A 156 18.43 -21.49 3.72
CA HIS A 156 17.01 -21.37 4.11
C HIS A 156 16.65 -19.93 4.43
N ASP A 157 17.55 -19.17 5.07
CA ASP A 157 17.32 -17.75 5.32
C ASP A 157 17.30 -16.99 3.99
N LEU A 158 18.13 -17.36 3.01
CA LEU A 158 18.12 -16.75 1.69
C LEU A 158 16.85 -17.06 0.89
N ALA A 159 16.39 -18.31 0.88
CA ALA A 159 15.14 -18.71 0.23
C ALA A 159 13.92 -18.03 0.87
N LEU A 160 13.88 -17.96 2.21
CA LEU A 160 12.81 -17.26 2.92
C LEU A 160 12.84 -15.73 2.69
N ALA A 161 14.03 -15.15 2.49
CA ALA A 161 14.14 -13.75 2.07
C ALA A 161 13.56 -13.54 0.67
N GLY A 162 13.84 -14.43 -0.29
CA GLY A 162 13.25 -14.40 -1.63
C GLY A 162 11.72 -14.52 -1.61
N ILE A 163 11.17 -15.45 -0.81
CA ILE A 163 9.71 -15.58 -0.62
C ILE A 163 9.12 -14.30 -0.01
N ALA A 164 9.78 -13.72 1.00
CA ALA A 164 9.33 -12.47 1.60
C ALA A 164 9.32 -11.32 0.56
N LEU A 165 10.33 -11.23 -0.31
CA LEU A 165 10.35 -10.25 -1.40
C LEU A 165 9.24 -10.48 -2.44
N ALA A 166 8.92 -11.75 -2.74
CA ALA A 166 7.78 -12.08 -3.61
C ALA A 166 6.44 -11.62 -3.00
N VAL A 167 6.24 -11.86 -1.69
CA VAL A 167 5.06 -11.35 -0.97
C VAL A 167 5.03 -9.82 -0.97
N ALA A 168 6.18 -9.16 -0.80
CA ALA A 168 6.27 -7.70 -0.89
C ALA A 168 5.85 -7.20 -2.28
N TYR A 169 6.26 -7.88 -3.35
CA TYR A 169 5.86 -7.53 -4.71
C TYR A 169 4.36 -7.66 -4.94
N LEU A 170 3.75 -8.73 -4.44
CA LEU A 170 2.30 -8.92 -4.55
C LEU A 170 1.51 -7.86 -3.76
N ALA A 171 2.15 -7.15 -2.83
CA ALA A 171 1.57 -6.00 -2.14
C ALA A 171 1.84 -4.67 -2.86
N ARG A 172 3.07 -4.49 -3.39
CA ARG A 172 3.54 -3.26 -4.07
C ARG A 172 4.65 -3.55 -5.07
N TYR A 173 4.58 -2.94 -6.26
CA TYR A 173 5.60 -3.06 -7.32
C TYR A 173 6.97 -2.51 -6.91
N ASP A 174 7.05 -1.61 -5.93
CA ASP A 174 8.29 -1.07 -5.35
C ASP A 174 9.28 -2.19 -4.93
N ALA A 175 8.76 -3.38 -4.59
CA ALA A 175 9.57 -4.53 -4.22
C ALA A 175 10.51 -5.01 -5.34
N LEU A 176 10.25 -4.70 -6.61
CA LEU A 176 11.15 -5.06 -7.71
C LEU A 176 12.50 -4.34 -7.58
N ALA A 177 12.48 -3.06 -7.20
CA ALA A 177 13.70 -2.30 -6.95
C ALA A 177 14.50 -2.89 -5.78
N VAL A 178 13.79 -3.29 -4.71
CA VAL A 178 14.40 -3.97 -3.56
C VAL A 178 14.98 -5.32 -3.95
N GLY A 179 14.24 -6.11 -4.72
CA GLY A 179 14.67 -7.41 -5.21
C GLY A 179 15.94 -7.33 -6.03
N ALA A 180 16.04 -6.36 -6.94
CA ALA A 180 17.24 -6.10 -7.71
C ALA A 180 18.42 -5.72 -6.79
N ALA A 181 18.21 -4.79 -5.86
CA ALA A 181 19.25 -4.35 -4.91
C ALA A 181 19.74 -5.49 -4.01
N VAL A 182 18.82 -6.30 -3.46
CA VAL A 182 19.15 -7.48 -2.65
C VAL A 182 19.88 -8.54 -3.47
N THR A 183 19.46 -8.80 -4.70
CA THR A 183 20.11 -9.78 -5.60
C THR A 183 21.56 -9.38 -5.88
N VAL A 184 21.80 -8.10 -6.19
CA VAL A 184 23.15 -7.56 -6.38
C VAL A 184 23.96 -7.64 -5.09
N PHE A 185 23.38 -7.26 -3.95
CA PHE A 185 24.03 -7.35 -2.65
C PHE A 185 24.47 -8.78 -2.31
N VAL A 186 23.59 -9.76 -2.50
CA VAL A 186 23.87 -11.19 -2.26
C VAL A 186 24.99 -11.67 -3.18
N ALA A 187 24.90 -11.39 -4.49
CA ALA A 187 25.93 -11.77 -5.46
C ALA A 187 27.30 -11.20 -5.09
N LEU A 188 27.37 -9.90 -4.75
CA LEU A 188 28.61 -9.24 -4.38
C LEU A 188 29.18 -9.75 -3.06
N LEU A 189 28.33 -10.01 -2.06
CA LEU A 189 28.78 -10.50 -0.76
C LEU A 189 29.31 -11.94 -0.86
N VAL A 190 28.60 -12.83 -1.56
CA VAL A 190 29.08 -14.19 -1.81
C VAL A 190 30.38 -14.13 -2.61
N ARG A 191 30.45 -13.30 -3.65
CA ARG A 191 31.68 -13.10 -4.44
C ARG A 191 32.85 -12.68 -3.57
N TYR A 192 32.63 -11.76 -2.64
CA TYR A 192 33.65 -11.29 -1.69
C TYR A 192 34.11 -12.42 -0.75
N ARG A 193 33.17 -13.20 -0.19
CA ARG A 193 33.47 -14.35 0.69
C ARG A 193 34.24 -15.44 -0.04
N SER A 194 33.79 -15.84 -1.23
CA SER A 194 34.43 -16.92 -1.99
C SER A 194 35.85 -16.54 -2.43
N ARG A 195 36.10 -15.25 -2.75
CA ARG A 195 37.47 -14.74 -3.01
C ARG A 195 38.41 -14.90 -1.81
N ARG A 196 37.87 -14.76 -0.60
CA ARG A 196 38.63 -14.80 0.65
C ARG A 196 38.87 -16.23 1.16
N TYR A 197 37.88 -17.10 1.05
CA TYR A 197 37.92 -18.45 1.65
C TYR A 197 38.15 -19.58 0.64
N ALA A 198 37.92 -19.34 -0.66
CA ALA A 198 38.17 -20.30 -1.74
C ALA A 198 38.77 -19.59 -2.98
N PRO A 199 40.05 -19.14 -2.92
CA PRO A 199 40.71 -18.48 -4.03
C PRO A 199 40.69 -19.36 -5.30
N GLY A 200 40.19 -18.83 -6.42
CA GLY A 200 39.98 -19.58 -7.65
C GLY A 200 38.52 -19.96 -7.92
N SER A 201 37.62 -19.84 -6.94
CA SER A 201 36.18 -19.93 -7.18
C SER A 201 35.72 -18.81 -8.13
N GLY A 202 35.06 -19.20 -9.22
CA GLY A 202 34.46 -18.29 -10.19
C GLY A 202 33.21 -17.59 -9.64
N TRP A 203 32.37 -17.07 -10.52
CA TRP A 203 31.09 -16.44 -10.15
C TRP A 203 29.99 -17.44 -9.80
N HIS A 204 30.21 -18.74 -10.02
CA HIS A 204 29.17 -19.76 -9.90
C HIS A 204 28.44 -19.76 -8.54
N PRO A 205 29.11 -19.77 -7.36
CA PRO A 205 28.39 -19.73 -6.07
C PRO A 205 27.56 -18.45 -5.91
N ALA A 206 28.11 -17.31 -6.31
CA ALA A 206 27.43 -16.02 -6.23
C ALA A 206 26.19 -15.97 -7.13
N LEU A 207 26.25 -16.56 -8.33
CA LEU A 207 25.11 -16.64 -9.24
C LEU A 207 24.02 -17.58 -8.70
N MET A 208 24.38 -18.71 -8.09
CA MET A 208 23.40 -19.63 -7.52
C MET A 208 22.61 -18.99 -6.37
N ASP A 209 23.30 -18.31 -5.45
CA ASP A 209 22.66 -17.62 -4.32
C ASP A 209 21.83 -16.41 -4.79
N ALA A 210 22.32 -15.68 -5.80
CA ALA A 210 21.56 -14.60 -6.44
C ALA A 210 20.28 -15.11 -7.09
N ILE A 211 20.34 -16.24 -7.81
CA ILE A 211 19.16 -16.88 -8.40
C ILE A 211 18.22 -17.36 -7.30
N LEU A 212 18.74 -17.95 -6.22
CA LEU A 212 17.93 -18.46 -5.12
C LEU A 212 17.08 -17.36 -4.46
N VAL A 213 17.65 -16.17 -4.25
CA VAL A 213 16.92 -15.03 -3.68
C VAL A 213 16.00 -14.36 -4.70
N ALA A 214 16.41 -14.28 -5.97
CA ALA A 214 15.65 -13.61 -7.02
C ALA A 214 14.46 -14.43 -7.55
N ALA A 215 14.59 -15.76 -7.58
CA ALA A 215 13.65 -16.64 -8.27
C ALA A 215 12.20 -16.55 -7.75
N PRO A 216 11.92 -16.53 -6.43
CA PRO A 216 10.53 -16.41 -5.96
C PRO A 216 9.88 -15.09 -6.39
N LEU A 217 10.62 -13.99 -6.34
CA LEU A 217 10.16 -12.68 -6.78
C LEU A 217 9.94 -12.66 -8.30
N ALA A 218 10.90 -13.15 -9.07
CA ALA A 218 10.80 -13.21 -10.52
C ALA A 218 9.61 -14.08 -10.96
N LEU A 219 9.36 -15.20 -10.28
CA LEU A 219 8.20 -16.04 -10.54
C LEU A 219 6.89 -15.31 -10.24
N ALA A 220 6.79 -14.63 -9.10
CA ALA A 220 5.60 -13.84 -8.76
C ALA A 220 5.35 -12.71 -9.78
N PHE A 221 6.43 -12.03 -10.23
CA PHE A 221 6.36 -11.02 -11.27
C PHE A 221 5.86 -11.60 -12.59
N VAL A 222 6.50 -12.65 -13.11
CA VAL A 222 6.13 -13.28 -14.38
C VAL A 222 4.71 -13.84 -14.33
N ALA A 223 4.33 -14.51 -13.24
CA ALA A 223 2.98 -15.04 -13.08
C ALA A 223 1.94 -13.93 -13.09
N PHE A 224 2.18 -12.82 -12.39
CA PHE A 224 1.25 -11.70 -12.37
C PHE A 224 1.14 -11.01 -13.74
N VAL A 225 2.26 -10.73 -14.38
CA VAL A 225 2.32 -10.10 -15.72
C VAL A 225 1.66 -10.98 -16.78
N ALA A 226 1.93 -12.28 -16.77
CA ALA A 226 1.29 -13.22 -17.69
C ALA A 226 -0.22 -13.29 -17.46
N THR A 227 -0.66 -13.29 -16.20
CA THR A 227 -2.09 -13.28 -15.87
C THR A 227 -2.76 -11.98 -16.33
N SER A 228 -2.13 -10.83 -16.06
CA SER A 228 -2.60 -9.51 -16.55
C SER A 228 -2.76 -9.53 -18.07
N TRP A 229 -1.73 -9.96 -18.79
CA TRP A 229 -1.77 -10.02 -20.25
C TRP A 229 -2.88 -10.92 -20.79
N LEU A 230 -3.07 -12.10 -20.19
CA LEU A 230 -4.10 -13.05 -20.61
C LEU A 230 -5.52 -12.53 -20.37
N VAL A 231 -5.73 -11.76 -19.30
CA VAL A 231 -7.06 -11.27 -18.91
C VAL A 231 -7.40 -9.93 -19.56
N THR A 232 -6.48 -8.96 -19.51
CA THR A 232 -6.75 -7.58 -19.94
C THR A 232 -6.22 -7.26 -21.33
N GLY A 233 -5.37 -8.13 -21.90
CA GLY A 233 -4.61 -7.83 -23.11
C GLY A 233 -3.38 -6.93 -22.86
N GLU A 234 -3.20 -6.44 -21.63
CA GLU A 234 -2.08 -5.58 -21.23
C GLU A 234 -1.19 -6.26 -20.18
N ALA A 235 0.10 -6.40 -20.48
CA ALA A 235 1.05 -7.07 -19.60
C ALA A 235 1.33 -6.29 -18.30
N LEU A 236 1.33 -4.96 -18.36
CA LEU A 236 1.60 -4.07 -17.24
C LEU A 236 0.48 -3.02 -17.11
N ALA A 237 -0.76 -3.50 -16.94
CA ALA A 237 -1.96 -2.66 -16.83
C ALA A 237 -1.82 -1.53 -15.79
N GLN A 238 -1.04 -1.74 -14.74
CA GLN A 238 -0.68 -0.71 -13.74
C GLN A 238 -0.10 0.59 -14.33
N PHE A 239 0.60 0.51 -15.48
CA PHE A 239 1.24 1.64 -16.15
C PHE A 239 0.55 2.02 -17.46
N THR A 240 0.02 1.05 -18.21
CA THR A 240 -0.50 1.27 -19.57
C THR A 240 -2.01 1.49 -19.64
N SER A 241 -2.76 1.01 -18.64
CA SER A 241 -4.22 1.04 -18.72
C SER A 241 -4.77 2.45 -18.50
N THR A 242 -5.98 2.69 -19.01
CA THR A 242 -6.71 3.96 -18.81
C THR A 242 -6.99 4.25 -17.33
N TYR A 243 -7.00 3.22 -16.49
CA TYR A 243 -7.20 3.32 -15.03
C TYR A 243 -5.87 3.27 -14.25
N GLY A 244 -4.73 3.18 -14.94
CA GLY A 244 -3.41 3.04 -14.35
C GLY A 244 -2.87 4.33 -13.71
N ASN A 245 -1.79 4.19 -12.94
CA ASN A 245 -1.19 5.32 -12.22
C ASN A 245 -0.74 6.45 -13.15
N ALA A 246 -0.23 6.11 -14.35
CA ALA A 246 0.22 7.11 -15.32
C ALA A 246 -0.95 7.98 -15.83
N ALA A 247 -2.09 7.35 -16.15
CA ALA A 247 -3.29 8.05 -16.58
C ALA A 247 -3.86 8.94 -15.47
N ILE A 248 -3.92 8.43 -14.23
CA ILE A 248 -4.39 9.20 -13.07
C ILE A 248 -3.50 10.44 -12.84
N LEU A 249 -2.18 10.29 -12.99
CA LEU A 249 -1.22 11.38 -12.79
C LEU A 249 -1.38 12.48 -13.83
N GLU A 250 -1.50 12.10 -15.11
CA GLU A 250 -1.74 13.02 -16.23
C GLU A 250 -3.07 13.77 -16.06
N GLN A 251 -4.14 13.05 -15.68
CA GLN A 251 -5.48 13.60 -15.52
C GLN A 251 -5.64 14.50 -14.28
N SER A 252 -4.92 14.18 -13.20
CA SER A 252 -5.01 14.94 -11.94
C SER A 252 -4.01 16.10 -11.89
N GLY A 253 -3.17 16.27 -12.93
CA GLY A 253 -2.09 17.25 -12.94
C GLY A 253 -1.05 17.02 -11.83
N GLY A 254 -0.95 15.78 -11.34
CA GLY A 254 -0.04 15.42 -10.27
C GLY A 254 1.38 15.13 -10.79
N GLY A 255 2.33 15.06 -9.86
CA GLY A 255 3.73 14.74 -10.18
C GLY A 255 4.66 15.93 -10.04
N SER A 256 5.96 15.64 -10.07
CA SER A 256 6.99 16.68 -9.94
C SER A 256 7.38 17.25 -11.29
N SER A 257 7.67 18.55 -11.34
CA SER A 257 8.43 19.18 -12.44
C SER A 257 9.91 18.75 -12.48
N GLY A 258 10.34 17.95 -11.50
CA GLY A 258 11.68 17.39 -11.38
C GLY A 258 12.69 18.31 -10.69
N GLY A 259 13.97 18.02 -10.90
CA GLY A 259 15.07 18.86 -10.41
C GLY A 259 15.38 18.73 -8.92
N LEU A 260 16.03 19.78 -8.37
CA LEU A 260 16.51 19.80 -6.99
C LEU A 260 15.38 19.86 -5.96
N GLU A 261 14.26 20.49 -6.29
CA GLU A 261 13.10 20.63 -5.40
C GLU A 261 12.46 19.26 -5.11
N ALA A 262 12.34 18.41 -6.13
CA ALA A 262 11.80 17.05 -5.97
C ALA A 262 12.64 16.18 -5.04
N ILE A 263 13.96 16.32 -5.15
CA ILE A 263 14.93 15.62 -4.30
C ILE A 263 14.87 16.18 -2.88
N ALA A 264 14.83 17.51 -2.72
CA ALA A 264 14.73 18.16 -1.42
C ALA A 264 13.43 17.78 -0.69
N PHE A 265 12.31 17.73 -1.41
CA PHE A 265 11.04 17.22 -0.90
C PHE A 265 11.19 15.77 -0.42
N SER A 266 11.70 14.88 -1.27
CA SER A 266 11.90 13.46 -0.92
C SER A 266 12.78 13.27 0.32
N ILE A 267 13.86 14.05 0.44
CA ILE A 267 14.74 14.03 1.61
C ILE A 267 13.98 14.51 2.85
N SER A 268 13.18 15.56 2.72
CA SER A 268 12.38 16.10 3.82
C SER A 268 11.40 15.06 4.35
N GLU A 269 10.67 14.38 3.46
CA GLU A 269 9.74 13.30 3.82
C GLU A 269 10.45 12.15 4.56
N ILE A 270 11.62 11.72 4.07
CA ILE A 270 12.45 10.68 4.72
C ILE A 270 12.91 11.13 6.11
N VAL A 271 13.41 12.36 6.23
CA VAL A 271 13.90 12.91 7.50
C VAL A 271 12.77 13.07 8.49
N VAL A 272 11.59 13.47 8.06
CA VAL A 272 10.44 13.67 8.93
C VAL A 272 9.92 12.35 9.52
N LEU A 273 9.92 11.27 8.71
CA LEU A 273 9.56 9.93 9.17
C LEU A 273 10.67 9.24 9.95
N GLY A 274 11.91 9.64 9.73
CA GLY A 274 13.09 9.13 10.44
C GLY A 274 14.04 10.26 10.85
N PRO A 275 13.68 11.12 11.81
CA PRO A 275 14.44 12.35 12.12
C PRO A 275 15.82 12.06 12.71
N ALA A 276 15.99 10.88 13.30
CA ALA A 276 17.29 10.42 13.77
C ALA A 276 18.18 9.81 12.66
N LEU A 277 17.66 9.53 11.45
CA LEU A 277 18.42 8.89 10.37
C LEU A 277 19.69 9.67 9.98
N PRO A 278 19.68 11.00 9.79
CA PRO A 278 20.90 11.76 9.43
C PRO A 278 22.02 11.60 10.47
N LEU A 279 21.67 11.53 11.75
CA LEU A 279 22.62 11.31 12.85
C LEU A 279 23.06 9.85 12.94
N LEU A 280 22.16 8.90 12.66
CA LEU A 280 22.45 7.47 12.76
C LEU A 280 23.35 6.97 11.63
N ILE A 281 23.23 7.50 10.41
CA ILE A 281 24.05 7.08 9.25
C ILE A 281 25.55 7.04 9.59
N PRO A 282 26.20 8.13 10.04
CA PRO A 282 27.62 8.11 10.34
C PRO A 282 27.96 7.20 11.54
N ILE A 283 27.09 7.14 12.56
CA ILE A 283 27.31 6.32 13.76
C ILE A 283 27.27 4.83 13.40
N VAL A 284 26.25 4.41 12.66
CA VAL A 284 26.07 3.02 12.21
C VAL A 284 27.20 2.63 11.26
N ALA A 285 27.59 3.51 10.32
CA ALA A 285 28.71 3.27 9.43
C ALA A 285 30.04 3.10 10.18
N ALA A 286 30.33 3.99 11.14
CA ALA A 286 31.54 3.91 11.96
C ALA A 286 31.59 2.63 12.82
N LEU A 287 30.45 2.25 13.43
CA LEU A 287 30.35 1.02 14.21
C LEU A 287 30.46 -0.22 13.31
N ALA A 288 29.80 -0.24 12.15
CA ALA A 288 29.87 -1.33 11.19
C ALA A 288 31.31 -1.53 10.71
N TRP A 289 32.01 -0.44 10.37
CA TRP A 289 33.42 -0.47 9.99
C TRP A 289 34.32 -1.00 11.11
N ARG A 290 34.19 -0.44 12.32
CA ARG A 290 35.00 -0.83 13.48
C ARG A 290 34.79 -2.29 13.89
N ARG A 291 33.55 -2.77 13.83
CA ARG A 291 33.15 -4.14 14.19
C ARG A 291 33.32 -5.13 13.04
N ARG A 292 33.64 -4.66 11.84
CA ARG A 292 33.58 -5.43 10.58
C ARG A 292 32.25 -6.19 10.45
N ASP A 293 31.17 -5.48 10.79
CA ASP A 293 29.81 -6.00 10.83
C ASP A 293 29.07 -5.63 9.54
N LEU A 294 28.55 -6.64 8.84
CA LEU A 294 27.79 -6.45 7.61
C LEU A 294 26.28 -6.39 7.86
N GLU A 295 25.81 -6.80 9.05
CA GLU A 295 24.39 -6.76 9.41
C GLU A 295 23.75 -5.37 9.19
N PRO A 296 24.42 -4.22 9.46
CA PRO A 296 23.83 -2.90 9.25
C PRO A 296 23.68 -2.46 7.79
N LEU A 297 24.35 -3.14 6.85
CA LEU A 297 24.20 -2.87 5.42
C LEU A 297 22.88 -3.43 4.87
N VAL A 298 22.37 -4.52 5.45
CA VAL A 298 21.10 -5.15 5.04
C VAL A 298 19.91 -4.18 5.09
N PRO A 299 19.59 -3.50 6.21
CA PRO A 299 18.47 -2.56 6.24
C PRO A 299 18.66 -1.39 5.26
N PHE A 300 19.90 -0.95 5.00
CA PHE A 300 20.18 0.05 3.96
C PHE A 300 19.80 -0.47 2.57
N VAL A 301 20.21 -1.69 2.23
CA VAL A 301 19.86 -2.31 0.94
C VAL A 301 18.36 -2.53 0.81
N VAL A 302 17.68 -3.03 1.86
CA VAL A 302 16.26 -3.36 1.79
C VAL A 302 15.39 -2.11 1.78
N PHE A 303 15.49 -1.26 2.81
CA PHE A 303 14.62 -0.09 2.96
C PHE A 303 15.13 1.10 2.16
N GLY A 304 16.46 1.29 2.10
CA GLY A 304 17.05 2.38 1.32
C GLY A 304 16.81 2.22 -0.18
N ALA A 305 16.71 1.00 -0.72
CA ALA A 305 16.30 0.79 -2.11
C ALA A 305 14.86 1.26 -2.38
N VAL A 306 13.92 1.02 -1.44
CA VAL A 306 12.55 1.56 -1.56
C VAL A 306 12.57 3.08 -1.52
N LEU A 307 13.25 3.68 -0.54
CA LEU A 307 13.29 5.14 -0.38
C LEU A 307 13.96 5.82 -1.58
N GLY A 308 15.05 5.23 -2.09
CA GLY A 308 15.73 5.71 -3.30
C GLY A 308 14.86 5.56 -4.55
N PHE A 309 14.12 4.46 -4.68
CA PHE A 309 13.19 4.25 -5.78
C PHE A 309 12.00 5.22 -5.72
N ALA A 310 11.43 5.47 -4.54
CA ALA A 310 10.37 6.45 -4.34
C ALA A 310 10.85 7.86 -4.70
N ALA A 311 12.03 8.26 -4.20
CA ALA A 311 12.63 9.56 -4.51
C ALA A 311 12.92 9.73 -6.01
N LEU A 312 13.46 8.70 -6.67
CA LEU A 312 13.74 8.73 -8.10
C LEU A 312 12.44 8.78 -8.92
N SER A 313 11.42 8.03 -8.50
CA SER A 313 10.13 8.00 -9.19
C SER A 313 9.42 9.35 -9.09
N TYR A 314 9.44 9.97 -7.92
CA TYR A 314 8.91 11.31 -7.73
C TYR A 314 9.70 12.35 -8.53
N ALA A 315 11.04 12.31 -8.49
CA ALA A 315 11.90 13.23 -9.25
C ALA A 315 11.74 13.11 -10.78
N ARG A 316 11.23 11.98 -11.28
CA ARG A 316 10.88 11.76 -12.69
C ARG A 316 9.42 12.08 -13.00
N GLY A 317 8.65 12.58 -12.04
CA GLY A 317 7.23 12.88 -12.21
C GLY A 317 6.39 11.63 -12.49
N MET A 318 6.77 10.48 -11.93
CA MET A 318 6.03 9.21 -12.12
C MET A 318 5.06 8.91 -10.97
N THR A 319 5.11 9.67 -9.88
CA THR A 319 4.32 9.44 -8.67
C THR A 319 3.91 10.75 -7.99
N PHE A 320 2.92 10.67 -7.11
CA PHE A 320 2.45 11.77 -6.26
C PHE A 320 3.37 12.02 -5.04
N PRO A 321 3.35 13.24 -4.46
CA PRO A 321 4.10 13.62 -3.27
C PRO A 321 3.45 13.14 -1.96
N PHE A 322 3.21 11.83 -1.81
CA PHE A 322 2.60 11.29 -0.61
C PHE A 322 3.64 10.82 0.43
N LEU A 323 3.53 11.33 1.66
CA LEU A 323 4.34 10.93 2.82
C LEU A 323 4.43 9.41 3.02
N ARG A 324 3.33 8.70 2.74
CA ARG A 324 3.26 7.23 2.87
C ARG A 324 4.26 6.48 2.02
N PHE A 325 4.68 7.02 0.87
CA PHE A 325 5.68 6.36 0.01
C PHE A 325 7.05 6.26 0.69
N TYR A 326 7.31 7.10 1.69
CA TYR A 326 8.55 7.12 2.46
C TYR A 326 8.43 6.38 3.81
N ILE A 327 7.31 5.69 4.08
CA ILE A 327 7.05 4.98 5.36
C ILE A 327 8.14 3.96 5.75
N CYS A 328 8.89 3.44 4.76
CA CYS A 328 10.03 2.55 5.00
C CYS A 328 11.18 3.21 5.78
N ALA A 329 11.19 4.53 5.96
CA ALA A 329 12.11 5.24 6.84
C ALA A 329 11.94 4.82 8.31
N ILE A 330 10.73 4.46 8.75
CA ILE A 330 10.42 4.07 10.12
C ILE A 330 11.07 2.71 10.49
N PRO A 331 10.86 1.60 9.75
CA PRO A 331 11.57 0.36 10.02
C PRO A 331 13.07 0.46 9.77
N LEU A 332 13.52 1.26 8.79
CA LEU A 332 14.96 1.55 8.61
C LEU A 332 15.56 2.13 9.90
N LEU A 333 14.93 3.16 10.44
CA LEU A 333 15.32 3.79 11.70
C LEU A 333 15.33 2.77 12.85
N ALA A 334 14.24 2.02 13.03
CA ALA A 334 14.14 1.03 14.10
C ALA A 334 15.23 -0.05 14.01
N VAL A 335 15.47 -0.60 12.81
CA VAL A 335 16.50 -1.64 12.61
C VAL A 335 17.91 -1.07 12.81
N TRP A 336 18.21 0.13 12.31
CA TRP A 336 19.51 0.76 12.56
C TRP A 336 19.76 1.09 14.03
N VAL A 337 18.73 1.50 14.77
CA VAL A 337 18.80 1.65 16.23
C VAL A 337 19.16 0.32 16.88
N VAL A 338 18.58 -0.81 16.44
CA VAL A 338 18.97 -2.15 16.91
C VAL A 338 20.45 -2.44 16.66
N GLN A 339 20.99 -2.03 15.51
CA GLN A 339 22.39 -2.28 15.16
C GLN A 339 23.41 -1.51 16.03
N LEU A 340 22.97 -0.46 16.75
CA LEU A 340 23.81 0.22 17.73
C LEU A 340 24.14 -0.68 18.93
N ALA A 341 23.24 -1.62 19.26
CA ALA A 341 23.47 -2.60 20.31
C ALA A 341 24.64 -3.54 19.94
N PRO A 342 25.44 -3.97 20.93
CA PRO A 342 26.43 -5.01 20.70
C PRO A 342 25.74 -6.30 20.27
N ARG A 343 26.30 -7.04 19.32
CA ARG A 343 25.80 -8.39 19.00
C ARG A 343 26.24 -9.36 20.08
N ARG A 344 25.30 -10.20 20.48
CA ARG A 344 25.48 -11.24 21.50
C ARG A 344 24.84 -12.54 21.04
N GLY A 345 25.40 -13.65 21.49
CA GLY A 345 24.87 -14.98 21.21
C GLY A 345 25.08 -15.42 19.75
N ARG A 346 24.53 -16.59 19.45
CA ARG A 346 24.69 -17.26 18.15
C ARG A 346 23.35 -17.46 17.48
N PHE A 347 23.35 -17.43 16.15
CA PHE A 347 22.19 -17.86 15.38
C PHE A 347 22.15 -19.38 15.29
N ALA A 348 20.98 -19.95 15.58
CA ALA A 348 20.69 -21.32 15.17
C ALA A 348 20.48 -21.34 13.65
N ALA A 349 21.42 -21.94 12.92
CA ALA A 349 21.28 -22.25 11.51
C ALA A 349 20.76 -23.69 11.36
N ARG A 350 19.86 -23.92 10.39
CA ARG A 350 19.43 -25.29 10.06
C ARG A 350 20.54 -26.03 9.33
N ARG A 351 21.21 -25.31 8.43
CA ARG A 351 22.38 -25.78 7.71
C ARG A 351 23.36 -24.62 7.55
N PRO A 352 24.45 -24.58 8.35
CA PRO A 352 25.50 -23.59 8.16
C PRO A 352 26.06 -23.68 6.73
N GLY A 353 26.22 -22.53 6.09
CA GLY A 353 26.79 -22.47 4.74
C GLY A 353 28.32 -22.62 4.72
N PRO A 354 28.91 -22.80 3.53
CA PRO A 354 30.36 -22.96 3.36
C PRO A 354 31.18 -21.77 3.87
N HIS A 355 30.59 -20.58 3.94
CA HIS A 355 31.24 -19.35 4.38
C HIS A 355 30.70 -18.84 5.71
N THR A 356 30.14 -19.72 6.55
CA THR A 356 29.71 -19.38 7.90
C THR A 356 30.86 -18.76 8.71
N VAL A 357 30.60 -17.64 9.37
CA VAL A 357 31.59 -16.95 10.22
C VAL A 357 31.10 -16.97 11.66
N PRO A 358 31.95 -17.31 12.65
CA PRO A 358 31.58 -17.16 14.05
C PRO A 358 31.17 -15.71 14.32
N ARG A 359 29.95 -15.52 14.83
CA ARG A 359 29.46 -14.18 15.16
C ARG A 359 30.29 -13.62 16.32
N ALA A 360 31.02 -12.54 16.07
CA ALA A 360 31.81 -11.87 17.10
C ALA A 360 30.89 -11.21 18.14
N GLU A 361 31.25 -11.34 19.41
CA GLU A 361 30.57 -10.63 20.50
C GLU A 361 31.24 -9.29 20.74
N ASP A 362 30.45 -8.22 20.72
CA ASP A 362 30.96 -6.88 20.93
C ASP A 362 30.85 -6.47 22.41
N ASN A 363 31.89 -5.86 22.96
CA ASN A 363 31.92 -5.47 24.38
C ASN A 363 31.07 -4.22 24.70
N SER A 364 30.85 -3.33 23.73
CA SER A 364 30.18 -2.04 23.93
C SER A 364 29.30 -1.64 22.75
N GLY A 365 28.26 -0.85 23.01
CA GLY A 365 27.40 -0.27 21.98
C GLY A 365 26.67 0.98 22.48
N ALA A 366 25.86 1.57 21.61
CA ALA A 366 25.15 2.83 21.85
C ALA A 366 23.63 2.64 21.95
N ALA A 367 23.18 1.49 22.47
CA ALA A 367 21.76 1.16 22.59
C ALA A 367 20.93 2.20 23.37
N PRO A 368 21.38 2.74 24.53
CA PRO A 368 20.63 3.80 25.22
C PRO A 368 20.45 5.07 24.38
N LEU A 369 21.50 5.51 23.69
CA LEU A 369 21.42 6.66 22.78
C LEU A 369 20.42 6.38 21.65
N GLY A 370 20.49 5.19 21.05
CA GLY A 370 19.55 4.77 20.01
C GLY A 370 18.10 4.76 20.48
N ALA A 371 17.84 4.27 21.69
CA ALA A 371 16.50 4.27 22.29
C ALA A 371 15.97 5.70 22.49
N VAL A 372 16.79 6.60 23.01
CA VAL A 372 16.43 8.02 23.19
C VAL A 372 16.10 8.67 21.84
N LEU A 373 16.97 8.50 20.83
CA LEU A 373 16.74 9.04 19.49
C LEU A 373 15.45 8.50 18.86
N LEU A 374 15.17 7.21 19.04
CA LEU A 374 13.97 6.57 18.53
C LEU A 374 12.70 7.11 19.22
N VAL A 375 12.70 7.23 20.55
CA VAL A 375 11.58 7.79 21.33
C VAL A 375 11.34 9.25 20.94
N CYS A 376 12.39 10.05 20.84
CA CYS A 376 12.30 11.46 20.42
C CYS A 376 11.84 11.65 18.97
N SER A 377 11.86 10.59 18.15
CA SER A 377 11.35 10.65 16.78
C SER A 377 9.82 10.63 16.72
N LEU A 378 9.13 10.07 17.73
CA LEU A 378 7.67 9.92 17.71
C LEU A 378 6.91 11.25 17.58
N PRO A 379 7.22 12.30 18.36
CA PRO A 379 6.50 13.56 18.26
C PRO A 379 6.70 14.24 16.89
N VAL A 380 7.89 14.10 16.29
CA VAL A 380 8.18 14.67 14.97
C VAL A 380 7.32 13.99 13.90
N THR A 381 7.27 12.66 13.90
CA THR A 381 6.39 11.91 12.98
C THR A 381 4.91 12.28 13.21
N PHE A 382 4.47 12.43 14.47
CA PHE A 382 3.11 12.83 14.79
C PHE A 382 2.76 14.22 14.24
N VAL A 383 3.60 15.22 14.47
CA VAL A 383 3.38 16.59 13.99
C VAL A 383 3.35 16.65 12.47
N ALA A 384 4.25 15.92 11.81
CA ALA A 384 4.30 15.92 10.36
C ALA A 384 3.13 15.20 9.69
N MET A 385 2.67 14.10 10.29
CA MET A 385 1.44 13.41 9.87
C MET A 385 0.21 14.32 9.92
N LEU A 386 0.24 15.37 10.75
CA LEU A 386 -0.84 16.36 10.84
C LEU A 386 -0.57 17.64 10.02
N SER A 387 0.52 17.67 9.24
CA SER A 387 0.91 18.84 8.46
C SER A 387 0.28 18.82 7.06
N PRO A 388 -0.51 19.83 6.65
CA PRO A 388 -1.10 19.87 5.31
C PRO A 388 -0.07 19.97 4.18
N THR A 389 1.14 20.46 4.48
CA THR A 389 2.21 20.64 3.49
C THR A 389 3.00 19.37 3.21
N LEU A 390 3.05 18.43 4.16
CA LEU A 390 3.82 17.19 4.06
C LEU A 390 2.90 15.98 3.87
N SER A 391 1.71 16.02 4.46
CA SER A 391 0.83 14.87 4.64
C SER A 391 -0.55 15.12 4.02
N GLN A 392 -0.64 15.02 2.69
CA GLN A 392 -1.89 15.27 1.96
C GLN A 392 -3.04 14.36 2.41
N GLU A 393 -2.75 13.10 2.77
CA GLU A 393 -3.80 12.18 3.20
C GLU A 393 -4.06 12.28 4.69
N GLN A 394 -3.03 12.19 5.53
CA GLN A 394 -3.21 12.00 6.97
C GLN A 394 -3.49 13.30 7.73
N HIS A 395 -3.23 14.48 7.13
CA HIS A 395 -3.48 15.76 7.80
C HIS A 395 -4.95 15.95 8.20
N ALA A 396 -5.89 15.30 7.53
CA ALA A 396 -7.31 15.31 7.85
C ALA A 396 -7.59 14.77 9.27
N LEU A 397 -6.76 13.86 9.79
CA LEU A 397 -6.91 13.34 11.16
C LEU A 397 -6.80 14.43 12.24
N ARG A 398 -6.26 15.61 11.90
CA ARG A 398 -6.24 16.75 12.82
C ARG A 398 -7.65 17.16 13.25
N THR A 399 -8.65 17.08 12.37
CA THR A 399 -10.05 17.43 12.72
C THR A 399 -10.67 16.41 13.66
N VAL A 400 -10.25 15.15 13.56
CA VAL A 400 -10.76 14.05 14.38
C VAL A 400 -10.11 14.07 15.77
N LEU A 401 -8.79 14.29 15.83
CA LEU A 401 -8.04 14.28 17.09
C LEU A 401 -8.18 15.59 17.88
N PHE A 402 -8.33 16.71 17.18
CA PHE A 402 -8.47 18.04 17.74
C PHE A 402 -9.67 18.75 17.08
N PRO A 403 -10.91 18.36 17.47
CA PRO A 403 -12.11 18.96 16.94
C PRO A 403 -12.17 20.44 17.32
N ASP A 404 -12.38 21.28 16.32
CA ASP A 404 -12.59 22.72 16.46
C ASP A 404 -13.64 23.15 15.43
N ASP A 405 -14.89 23.18 15.88
CA ASP A 405 -16.05 23.44 15.02
C ASP A 405 -16.12 24.91 14.57
N GLY A 406 -15.42 25.80 15.29
CA GLY A 406 -15.43 27.25 15.06
C GLY A 406 -14.33 27.80 14.15
N ASP A 407 -13.38 26.97 13.71
CA ASP A 407 -12.26 27.36 12.85
C ASP A 407 -12.72 27.49 11.37
N PRO A 408 -12.79 28.72 10.80
CA PRO A 408 -13.29 28.95 9.46
C PRO A 408 -12.17 28.92 8.40
N SER A 409 -10.98 28.42 8.73
CA SER A 409 -9.86 28.40 7.78
C SER A 409 -10.11 27.44 6.61
N ASP A 410 -9.69 27.83 5.41
CA ASP A 410 -9.82 27.00 4.19
C ASP A 410 -9.19 25.60 4.37
N VAL A 411 -8.06 25.54 5.08
CA VAL A 411 -7.38 24.27 5.42
C VAL A 411 -8.29 23.37 6.27
N ARG A 412 -9.04 23.96 7.21
CA ARG A 412 -9.96 23.20 8.06
C ARG A 412 -11.13 22.65 7.26
N GLU A 413 -11.67 23.45 6.34
CA GLU A 413 -12.72 22.99 5.43
C GLU A 413 -12.23 21.84 4.54
N GLN A 414 -11.04 21.97 3.94
CA GLN A 414 -10.43 20.92 3.14
C GLN A 414 -10.27 19.61 3.95
N GLN A 415 -9.78 19.70 5.18
CA GLN A 415 -9.64 18.53 6.07
C GLN A 415 -11.01 17.88 6.37
N ARG A 416 -12.05 18.68 6.61
CA ARG A 416 -13.41 18.16 6.82
C ARG A 416 -13.91 17.42 5.58
N ARG A 417 -13.71 17.99 4.38
CA ARG A 417 -14.06 17.34 3.10
C ARG A 417 -13.31 16.02 2.89
N VAL A 418 -12.04 15.93 3.30
CA VAL A 418 -11.28 14.68 3.24
C VAL A 418 -11.86 13.61 4.18
N ILE A 419 -12.31 14.00 5.38
CA ILE A 419 -12.98 13.05 6.29
C ILE A 419 -14.33 12.60 5.75
N THR A 420 -15.12 13.51 5.15
CA THR A 420 -16.44 13.20 4.58
C THR A 420 -16.38 12.53 3.20
N ALA A 421 -15.18 12.25 2.68
CA ALA A 421 -15.01 11.53 1.43
C ALA A 421 -15.82 10.21 1.44
N PHE A 422 -16.45 9.91 0.30
CA PHE A 422 -17.32 8.74 0.09
C PHE A 422 -18.67 8.78 0.81
N SER A 423 -19.01 9.82 1.56
CA SER A 423 -20.34 9.95 2.19
C SER A 423 -21.45 10.14 1.17
N THR A 424 -21.21 10.91 0.11
CA THR A 424 -22.15 11.11 -1.00
C THR A 424 -22.43 9.79 -1.71
N GLU A 425 -21.39 9.01 -2.01
CA GLU A 425 -21.46 7.74 -2.71
C GLU A 425 -22.22 6.68 -1.90
N ARG A 426 -22.10 6.69 -0.56
CA ARG A 426 -22.95 5.87 0.32
C ARG A 426 -24.42 6.27 0.21
N ARG A 427 -24.75 7.57 0.24
CA ARG A 427 -26.13 8.05 0.06
C ARG A 427 -26.69 7.69 -1.32
N ILE A 428 -25.85 7.71 -2.36
CA ILE A 428 -26.24 7.27 -3.71
C ILE A 428 -26.57 5.77 -3.71
N ALA A 429 -25.73 4.95 -3.07
CA ALA A 429 -26.00 3.52 -2.93
C ALA A 429 -27.33 3.26 -2.21
N ASP A 430 -27.56 3.89 -1.05
CA ASP A 430 -28.80 3.77 -0.28
C ASP A 430 -30.03 4.20 -1.11
N TYR A 431 -29.89 5.29 -1.88
CA TYR A 431 -30.95 5.80 -2.76
C TYR A 431 -31.31 4.82 -3.87
N LEU A 432 -30.31 4.20 -4.51
CA LEU A 432 -30.52 3.21 -5.57
C LEU A 432 -31.06 1.88 -5.02
N ASP A 433 -30.58 1.44 -3.86
CA ASP A 433 -31.07 0.23 -3.20
C ASP A 433 -32.56 0.37 -2.83
N ALA A 434 -32.97 1.57 -2.39
CA ALA A 434 -34.36 1.89 -2.05
C ALA A 434 -35.33 1.91 -3.23
N MET A 435 -34.84 2.02 -4.47
CA MET A 435 -35.69 1.96 -5.67
C MET A 435 -36.19 0.56 -6.01
N ASP A 436 -35.61 -0.47 -5.40
CA ASP A 436 -35.94 -1.88 -5.65
C ASP A 436 -35.83 -2.29 -7.13
N LEU A 437 -34.78 -1.81 -7.81
CA LEU A 437 -34.60 -2.05 -9.25
C LEU A 437 -34.24 -3.50 -9.56
N PRO A 438 -34.61 -4.02 -10.74
CA PRO A 438 -34.13 -5.31 -11.24
C PRO A 438 -32.59 -5.41 -11.30
N PRO A 439 -32.04 -6.64 -11.30
CA PRO A 439 -30.61 -6.86 -11.53
C PRO A 439 -30.16 -6.27 -12.87
N GLY A 440 -29.00 -5.61 -12.89
CA GLY A 440 -28.43 -4.98 -14.07
C GLY A 440 -29.10 -3.68 -14.52
N SER A 441 -29.98 -3.06 -13.74
CA SER A 441 -30.68 -1.83 -14.14
C SER A 441 -29.84 -0.55 -14.07
N VAL A 442 -28.70 -0.54 -13.36
CA VAL A 442 -27.87 0.67 -13.17
C VAL A 442 -26.50 0.49 -13.79
N LEU A 443 -26.15 1.32 -14.78
CA LEU A 443 -24.84 1.31 -15.42
C LEU A 443 -23.92 2.39 -14.84
N MET A 444 -22.69 2.03 -14.48
CA MET A 444 -21.67 2.98 -14.02
C MET A 444 -20.24 2.49 -14.30
N ASP A 445 -19.27 3.41 -14.31
CA ASP A 445 -17.86 3.06 -14.26
C ASP A 445 -17.33 3.06 -12.81
N THR A 446 -16.39 2.17 -12.54
CA THR A 446 -15.69 2.05 -11.27
C THR A 446 -14.55 3.06 -11.04
N VAL A 447 -14.21 3.96 -11.97
CA VAL A 447 -13.22 5.05 -11.73
C VAL A 447 -13.52 5.78 -10.43
N TYR A 448 -14.77 6.18 -10.27
CA TYR A 448 -15.32 6.77 -9.04
C TYR A 448 -16.39 5.87 -8.41
N GLY A 449 -17.09 5.05 -9.20
CA GLY A 449 -18.21 4.23 -8.73
C GLY A 449 -17.84 3.09 -7.78
N PHE A 450 -16.54 2.82 -7.57
CA PHE A 450 -16.09 1.79 -6.63
C PHE A 450 -16.62 2.01 -5.20
N ALA A 451 -16.81 3.28 -4.78
CA ALA A 451 -17.33 3.61 -3.46
C ALA A 451 -18.82 3.29 -3.34
N ILE A 452 -19.61 3.59 -4.38
CA ILE A 452 -21.03 3.23 -4.49
C ILE A 452 -21.17 1.71 -4.46
N PHE A 453 -20.37 1.00 -5.28
CA PHE A 453 -20.38 -0.47 -5.35
C PHE A 453 -19.96 -1.13 -4.04
N SER A 454 -19.07 -0.52 -3.28
CA SER A 454 -18.66 -1.04 -1.96
C SER A 454 -19.75 -0.87 -0.91
N ALA A 455 -20.59 0.17 -1.05
CA ALA A 455 -21.61 0.56 -0.09
C ALA A 455 -22.97 -0.14 -0.27
N THR A 456 -23.39 -0.38 -1.53
CA THR A 456 -24.72 -0.96 -1.85
C THR A 456 -24.95 -2.31 -1.16
N GLU A 457 -26.19 -2.61 -0.80
CA GLU A 457 -26.63 -3.93 -0.36
C GLU A 457 -27.00 -4.85 -1.53
N ARG A 458 -27.14 -4.30 -2.75
CA ARG A 458 -27.60 -4.99 -3.97
C ARG A 458 -26.62 -4.84 -5.14
N PRO A 459 -25.44 -5.48 -5.05
CA PRO A 459 -24.39 -5.34 -6.04
C PRO A 459 -24.75 -5.89 -7.44
N ASP A 460 -25.75 -6.78 -7.53
CA ASP A 460 -26.27 -7.34 -8.79
C ASP A 460 -27.10 -6.35 -9.61
N THR A 461 -27.58 -5.26 -9.00
CA THR A 461 -28.27 -4.15 -9.70
C THR A 461 -27.31 -3.36 -10.60
N PHE A 462 -26.00 -3.44 -10.35
CA PHE A 462 -25.00 -2.63 -11.06
C PHE A 462 -24.34 -3.38 -12.21
N VAL A 463 -24.19 -2.68 -13.34
CA VAL A 463 -23.42 -3.09 -14.52
C VAL A 463 -22.12 -2.28 -14.52
N ILE A 464 -20.99 -2.97 -14.35
CA ILE A 464 -19.68 -2.36 -14.13
C ILE A 464 -18.63 -2.87 -15.13
N PRO A 465 -17.51 -2.15 -15.37
CA PRO A 465 -16.56 -2.47 -16.44
C PRO A 465 -15.95 -3.87 -16.41
N SER A 466 -15.96 -4.53 -15.24
CA SER A 466 -15.48 -5.90 -15.10
C SER A 466 -16.44 -6.95 -15.67
N ASP A 467 -17.71 -6.63 -15.89
CA ASP A 467 -18.69 -7.59 -16.40
C ASP A 467 -18.38 -7.96 -17.86
N GLY A 468 -18.44 -9.25 -18.21
CA GLY A 468 -18.06 -9.74 -19.53
C GLY A 468 -18.88 -9.17 -20.70
N ASP A 469 -20.11 -8.75 -20.44
CA ASP A 469 -21.04 -8.13 -21.39
C ASP A 469 -21.10 -6.59 -21.27
N PHE A 470 -20.31 -5.95 -20.38
CA PHE A 470 -20.37 -4.51 -20.09
C PHE A 470 -20.38 -3.63 -21.35
N THR A 471 -19.48 -3.90 -22.31
CA THR A 471 -19.39 -3.11 -23.55
C THR A 471 -20.65 -3.25 -24.40
N THR A 472 -21.31 -4.41 -24.38
CA THR A 472 -22.57 -4.64 -25.10
C THR A 472 -23.70 -3.82 -24.49
N LEU A 473 -23.82 -3.85 -23.15
CA LEU A 473 -24.84 -3.10 -22.41
C LEU A 473 -24.62 -1.59 -22.52
N LEU A 474 -23.38 -1.13 -22.37
CA LEU A 474 -22.98 0.28 -22.53
C LEU A 474 -23.31 0.82 -23.92
N ASN A 475 -23.19 0.01 -24.98
CA ASN A 475 -23.48 0.46 -26.34
C ASN A 475 -24.97 0.66 -26.63
N ARG A 476 -25.85 -0.06 -25.91
CA ARG A 476 -27.29 -0.10 -26.16
C ARG A 476 -28.10 -0.24 -24.86
N PRO A 477 -28.02 0.73 -23.94
CA PRO A 477 -28.55 0.60 -22.59
C PRO A 477 -30.06 0.26 -22.58
N ALA A 478 -30.86 0.96 -23.39
CA ALA A 478 -32.31 0.74 -23.48
C ALA A 478 -32.69 -0.66 -23.99
N GLU A 479 -31.90 -1.26 -24.89
CA GLU A 479 -32.19 -2.59 -25.45
C GLU A 479 -31.96 -3.71 -24.43
N PHE A 480 -31.14 -3.45 -23.40
CA PHE A 480 -30.74 -4.43 -22.39
C PHE A 480 -31.31 -4.15 -21.00
N GLY A 481 -32.33 -3.29 -20.91
CA GLY A 481 -33.03 -3.02 -19.64
C GLY A 481 -32.23 -2.19 -18.64
N ILE A 482 -31.21 -1.45 -19.08
CA ILE A 482 -30.60 -0.42 -18.24
C ILE A 482 -31.63 0.70 -18.07
N GLU A 483 -32.02 0.95 -16.82
CA GLU A 483 -32.96 2.02 -16.48
C GLU A 483 -32.24 3.32 -16.13
N TYR A 484 -31.05 3.21 -15.54
CA TYR A 484 -30.28 4.36 -15.07
C TYR A 484 -28.80 4.29 -15.44
N ILE A 485 -28.22 5.46 -15.70
CA ILE A 485 -26.78 5.65 -15.91
C ILE A 485 -26.29 6.66 -14.87
N LEU A 486 -25.31 6.26 -14.06
CA LEU A 486 -24.56 7.19 -13.21
C LEU A 486 -23.40 7.79 -14.01
N ALA A 487 -23.37 9.11 -14.10
CA ALA A 487 -22.36 9.85 -14.83
C ALA A 487 -21.59 10.82 -13.93
N VAL A 488 -20.33 11.05 -14.32
CA VAL A 488 -19.41 12.01 -13.70
C VAL A 488 -18.94 13.03 -14.74
N PRO A 489 -18.47 14.22 -14.35
CA PRO A 489 -17.94 15.22 -15.27
C PRO A 489 -16.84 14.65 -16.18
N ASN A 490 -16.84 15.03 -17.45
CA ASN A 490 -15.83 14.61 -18.43
C ASN A 490 -14.54 15.45 -18.32
N GLU A 491 -14.01 15.53 -17.10
CA GLU A 491 -12.80 16.27 -16.74
C GLU A 491 -12.01 15.53 -15.66
N GLY A 492 -10.73 15.88 -15.51
CA GLY A 492 -9.83 15.19 -14.60
C GLY A 492 -9.85 13.67 -14.83
N ARG A 493 -10.08 12.89 -13.77
CA ARG A 493 -10.16 11.42 -13.89
C ARG A 493 -11.39 10.93 -14.66
N GLY A 494 -12.45 11.73 -14.75
CA GLY A 494 -13.67 11.39 -15.48
C GLY A 494 -13.46 11.25 -16.99
N VAL A 495 -12.34 11.73 -17.53
CA VAL A 495 -11.95 11.49 -18.93
C VAL A 495 -11.70 10.00 -19.22
N SER A 496 -11.28 9.23 -18.22
CA SER A 496 -11.05 7.78 -18.33
C SER A 496 -12.33 6.94 -18.20
N ASP A 497 -13.40 7.53 -17.67
CA ASP A 497 -14.69 6.88 -17.43
C ASP A 497 -15.26 6.31 -18.73
N ALA A 498 -15.63 5.04 -18.74
CA ALA A 498 -16.13 4.35 -19.91
C ALA A 498 -17.45 4.93 -20.44
N VAL A 499 -18.32 5.44 -19.55
CA VAL A 499 -19.55 6.13 -19.93
C VAL A 499 -19.21 7.41 -20.66
N ASN A 500 -18.30 8.24 -20.13
CA ASN A 500 -17.86 9.46 -20.80
C ASN A 500 -17.14 9.18 -22.13
N ARG A 501 -16.30 8.15 -22.19
CA ARG A 501 -15.64 7.76 -23.45
C ARG A 501 -16.63 7.32 -24.51
N ARG A 502 -17.74 6.68 -24.11
CA ARG A 502 -18.78 6.24 -25.05
C ARG A 502 -19.75 7.36 -25.44
N TYR A 503 -20.11 8.18 -24.46
CA TYR A 503 -21.10 9.25 -24.53
C TYR A 503 -20.48 10.54 -23.95
N PRO A 504 -19.66 11.26 -24.73
CA PRO A 504 -18.85 12.38 -24.20
C PRO A 504 -19.64 13.55 -23.63
N THR A 505 -20.92 13.68 -23.99
CA THR A 505 -21.82 14.74 -23.52
C THR A 505 -22.88 14.24 -22.53
N ILE A 506 -22.71 13.02 -21.99
CA ILE A 506 -23.72 12.40 -21.13
C ILE A 506 -23.94 13.26 -19.88
N TYR A 507 -22.86 13.80 -19.31
CA TYR A 507 -22.93 14.58 -18.10
C TYR A 507 -23.66 15.91 -18.33
N GLU A 508 -23.44 16.60 -19.46
CA GLU A 508 -24.07 17.89 -19.73
C GLU A 508 -25.50 17.77 -20.25
N THR A 509 -25.77 16.81 -21.15
CA THR A 509 -27.03 16.75 -21.89
C THR A 509 -27.73 15.39 -21.91
N GLY A 510 -27.17 14.36 -21.28
CA GLY A 510 -27.68 12.99 -21.38
C GLY A 510 -27.44 12.32 -22.75
N SER A 511 -26.62 12.93 -23.62
CA SER A 511 -26.23 12.42 -24.96
C SER A 511 -27.38 11.88 -25.82
N ASP A 512 -28.57 12.47 -25.73
CA ASP A 512 -29.80 12.06 -26.44
C ASP A 512 -30.25 10.61 -26.19
N ILE A 513 -29.66 9.94 -25.19
CA ILE A 513 -30.02 8.56 -24.81
C ILE A 513 -30.68 8.48 -23.43
N ALA A 514 -30.59 9.54 -22.64
CA ALA A 514 -31.07 9.58 -21.28
C ALA A 514 -31.47 11.01 -20.87
N VAL A 515 -32.33 11.13 -19.87
CA VAL A 515 -32.77 12.41 -19.29
C VAL A 515 -32.27 12.52 -17.86
N LEU A 516 -31.87 13.73 -17.45
CA LEU A 516 -31.39 13.97 -16.08
C LEU A 516 -32.52 13.71 -15.09
N GLU A 517 -32.28 12.77 -14.18
CA GLU A 517 -33.20 12.43 -13.09
C GLU A 517 -32.85 13.22 -11.83
N LEU A 518 -31.56 13.20 -11.46
CA LEU A 518 -31.08 13.75 -10.21
C LEU A 518 -29.66 14.27 -10.37
N GLU A 519 -29.41 15.46 -9.85
CA GLU A 519 -28.08 16.03 -9.68
C GLU A 519 -27.69 15.94 -8.20
N ILE A 520 -26.48 15.44 -7.94
CA ILE A 520 -26.02 15.04 -6.60
C ILE A 520 -24.64 15.67 -6.36
N PRO A 521 -24.60 16.90 -5.83
CA PRO A 521 -23.35 17.55 -5.46
C PRO A 521 -22.58 16.76 -4.40
N ASN A 522 -21.25 16.78 -4.47
CA ASN A 522 -20.39 16.01 -3.58
C ASN A 522 -19.91 16.82 -2.37
N ASP A 523 -20.05 16.24 -1.18
CA ASP A 523 -19.55 16.80 0.08
C ASP A 523 -18.08 16.42 0.38
N GLY A 524 -17.51 15.48 -0.37
CA GLY A 524 -16.19 14.88 -0.15
C GLY A 524 -15.07 15.49 -0.98
N ALA A 525 -13.83 15.39 -0.50
CA ALA A 525 -12.65 15.72 -1.28
C ALA A 525 -12.33 14.63 -2.33
N ASP A 526 -11.71 15.04 -3.44
CA ASP A 526 -11.26 14.16 -4.52
C ASP A 526 -12.35 13.26 -5.15
N GLN A 527 -13.63 13.59 -4.94
CA GLN A 527 -14.79 12.94 -5.56
C GLN A 527 -15.55 13.94 -6.46
N PRO A 528 -16.14 13.48 -7.57
CA PRO A 528 -16.88 14.34 -8.49
C PRO A 528 -18.31 14.58 -7.99
N ASP A 529 -18.93 15.64 -8.48
CA ASP A 529 -20.38 15.75 -8.48
C ASP A 529 -20.96 14.63 -9.36
N TRP A 530 -22.09 14.06 -8.94
CA TRP A 530 -22.72 12.95 -9.63
C TRP A 530 -24.01 13.40 -10.30
N ARG A 531 -24.33 12.78 -11.44
CA ARG A 531 -25.63 12.91 -12.08
C ARG A 531 -26.20 11.53 -12.37
N LEU A 532 -27.45 11.32 -11.99
CA LEU A 532 -28.22 10.13 -12.34
C LEU A 532 -29.08 10.46 -13.55
N PHE A 533 -28.92 9.67 -14.60
CA PHE A 533 -29.69 9.80 -15.84
C PHE A 533 -30.62 8.61 -15.99
N ARG A 534 -31.89 8.87 -16.31
CA ARG A 534 -32.87 7.84 -16.67
C ARG A 534 -32.79 7.58 -18.17
N VAL A 535 -32.56 6.34 -18.56
CA VAL A 535 -32.44 5.94 -19.96
C VAL A 535 -33.78 6.11 -20.67
N LEU A 536 -33.74 6.66 -21.89
CA LEU A 536 -34.91 6.79 -22.73
C LEU A 536 -35.23 5.44 -23.37
N ASP A 537 -36.44 4.93 -23.11
CA ASP A 537 -36.96 3.81 -23.86
C ASP A 537 -37.07 4.19 -25.35
N ARG A 538 -36.42 3.42 -26.23
CA ARG A 538 -36.65 3.52 -27.69
C ARG A 538 -38.10 3.15 -28.09
N ALA A 539 -38.95 2.80 -27.14
CA ALA A 539 -40.37 2.53 -27.32
C ALA A 539 -41.23 3.76 -26.95
N SER A 540 -41.04 4.87 -27.65
CA SER A 540 -42.12 5.85 -27.84
C SER A 540 -41.90 6.56 -29.19
N PRO A 541 -42.81 6.38 -30.16
CA PRO A 541 -42.68 6.90 -31.51
C PRO A 541 -42.72 8.44 -31.60
#